data_AF-A0A5M3MKT0-F1
#
_entry.id   AF-A0A5M3MKT0-F1
#
_cell.length_a   1.000
_cell.length_b   1.000
_cell.length_c   1.000
_cell.angle_alpha   90.00
_cell.angle_beta   90.00
_cell.angle_gamma   90.00
#
_symmetry.space_group_name_H-M   'P 1'
#
loop_
_entity.id
_entity.type
_entity.pdbx_description
1 polymer ?
#
loop_
_entity_poly.entity_id
_entity_poly.type
_entity_poly.pdbx_seq_one_letter_code
_entity_poly.pdbx_strand_id
1 'polypeptide(L)'
;MYNTMFEMNVLDPNTQNSQNANIPTVRTVPVLFNVSQGQTGYGSRALTPGQGDDAANHFYLWEGDTTGLKVARAPWASRTDTTTWDYWHGGDGWVTSKPLTYNNDAYGNVLNLTNQNLFFGCDVRWVDRFNTFIITFSGAAGADQMISYSTSGDVTGPYSDPAKLFTPQLNAGCAGRQGAIELTDFPQMHWDYYGLTADQTLVSWASCDVYTDLGVVTWS
;
A
#
# COMPACT_ATOMS: atom_id res chain seq x y z
N MET A 1 -16.27 -8.88 -1.69
CA MET A 1 -15.86 -7.46 -1.67
C MET A 1 -15.22 -7.20 -3.03
N TYR A 2 -15.74 -6.28 -3.83
CA TYR A 2 -15.17 -5.92 -5.13
C TYR A 2 -14.26 -4.71 -4.91
N ASN A 3 -12.93 -4.91 -4.89
CA ASN A 3 -12.01 -3.79 -4.93
C ASN A 3 -11.97 -3.28 -6.37
N THR A 4 -12.80 -2.29 -6.70
CA THR A 4 -12.72 -1.58 -7.97
C THR A 4 -11.86 -0.34 -7.78
N MET A 5 -10.60 -0.42 -8.20
CA MET A 5 -9.80 0.80 -8.37
C MET A 5 -10.14 1.44 -9.72
N PHE A 6 -10.31 2.75 -9.67
CA PHE A 6 -10.56 3.59 -10.83
C PHE A 6 -9.42 4.59 -10.96
N GLU A 7 -9.10 4.97 -12.19
CA GLU A 7 -8.10 5.98 -12.50
C GLU A 7 -8.83 7.21 -13.05
N MET A 8 -8.34 8.38 -12.66
CA MET A 8 -8.85 9.67 -13.11
C MET A 8 -7.67 10.61 -13.34
N ASN A 9 -7.78 11.48 -14.35
CA ASN A 9 -6.82 12.56 -14.52
C ASN A 9 -7.02 13.58 -13.40
N VAL A 10 -6.10 13.61 -12.43
CA VAL A 10 -6.08 14.67 -11.43
C VAL A 10 -5.47 15.90 -12.10
N LEU A 11 -6.32 16.87 -12.43
CA LEU A 11 -5.87 18.21 -12.80
C LEU A 11 -5.30 18.90 -11.56
N ASP A 12 -4.34 19.81 -11.75
CA ASP A 12 -3.78 20.61 -10.66
C ASP A 12 -4.93 21.21 -9.81
N PRO A 13 -5.03 20.86 -8.51
CA PRO A 13 -6.15 21.27 -7.67
C PRO A 13 -6.22 22.80 -7.52
N ASN A 14 -5.09 23.50 -7.63
CA ASN A 14 -5.07 24.97 -7.60
C ASN A 14 -5.72 25.55 -8.86
N THR A 15 -5.36 25.01 -10.03
CA THR A 15 -5.98 25.37 -11.30
C THR A 15 -7.48 25.06 -11.29
N GLN A 16 -7.90 23.88 -10.83
CA GLN A 16 -9.32 23.54 -10.72
C GLN A 16 -10.10 24.48 -9.80
N ASN A 17 -9.56 24.76 -8.61
CA ASN A 17 -10.21 25.62 -7.63
C ASN A 17 -10.32 27.06 -8.16
N SER A 18 -9.27 27.56 -8.82
CA SER A 18 -9.28 28.90 -9.44
C SER A 18 -10.31 29.05 -10.56
N GLN A 19 -10.66 27.94 -11.23
CA GLN A 19 -11.65 27.89 -12.31
C GLN A 19 -13.06 27.51 -11.80
N ASN A 20 -13.22 27.27 -10.50
CA ASN A 20 -14.44 26.72 -9.91
C ASN A 20 -14.92 25.45 -10.64
N ALA A 21 -13.96 24.65 -11.13
CA ALA A 21 -14.21 23.46 -11.91
C ALA A 21 -14.42 22.26 -10.99
N ASN A 22 -15.39 21.41 -11.32
CA ASN A 22 -15.60 20.16 -10.60
C ASN A 22 -14.39 19.23 -10.78
N ILE A 23 -14.12 18.41 -9.77
CA ILE A 23 -13.20 17.27 -9.89
C ILE A 23 -13.69 16.39 -11.06
N PRO A 24 -12.81 16.00 -12.01
CA PRO A 24 -13.26 15.28 -13.19
C PRO A 24 -13.93 13.97 -12.79
N THR A 25 -15.18 13.75 -13.19
CA THR A 25 -15.93 12.53 -12.84
C THR A 25 -15.73 11.40 -13.87
N VAL A 26 -15.01 11.68 -14.94
CA VAL A 26 -14.76 10.74 -16.03
C VAL A 26 -13.51 9.93 -15.69
N ARG A 27 -13.69 8.62 -15.55
CA ARG A 27 -12.58 7.68 -15.38
C ARG A 27 -11.81 7.57 -16.69
N THR A 28 -10.49 7.48 -16.61
CA THR A 28 -9.63 7.22 -17.78
C THR A 28 -9.81 5.79 -18.30
N VAL A 29 -10.24 4.87 -17.43
CA VAL A 29 -10.64 3.51 -17.77
C VAL A 29 -11.87 3.07 -16.94
N PRO A 30 -12.80 2.23 -17.48
CA PRO A 30 -14.00 1.82 -16.75
C PRO A 30 -13.70 1.11 -15.42
N VAL A 31 -12.69 0.24 -15.44
CA VAL A 31 -12.15 -0.54 -14.33
C VAL A 31 -10.66 -0.72 -14.62
N LEU A 32 -9.79 -0.34 -13.68
CA LEU A 32 -8.34 -0.49 -13.88
C LEU A 32 -7.94 -1.97 -13.77
N PHE A 33 -8.57 -2.73 -12.86
CA PHE A 33 -8.32 -4.16 -12.65
C PHE A 33 -9.61 -4.95 -12.42
N ASN A 34 -9.79 -6.00 -13.19
CA ASN A 34 -10.92 -6.92 -13.02
C ASN A 34 -10.48 -8.04 -12.06
N VAL A 35 -10.87 -7.94 -10.78
CA VAL A 35 -10.85 -9.10 -9.86
C VAL A 35 -11.93 -10.07 -10.36
N SER A 36 -11.64 -10.77 -11.45
CA SER A 36 -12.55 -11.81 -11.95
C SER A 36 -12.59 -12.95 -10.94
N GLN A 37 -13.77 -13.56 -10.75
CA GLN A 37 -13.93 -14.71 -9.87
C GLN A 37 -12.93 -15.81 -10.27
N GLY A 38 -11.92 -16.03 -9.43
CA GLY A 38 -10.83 -17.00 -9.65
C GLY A 38 -9.42 -16.41 -9.55
N GLN A 39 -9.27 -15.08 -9.64
CA GLN A 39 -8.03 -14.34 -9.42
C GLN A 39 -8.29 -13.10 -8.54
N THR A 40 -8.47 -13.26 -7.24
CA THR A 40 -7.59 -12.55 -6.26
C THR A 40 -6.36 -11.90 -6.90
N GLY A 41 -6.45 -10.59 -7.01
CA GLY A 41 -5.74 -9.83 -8.02
C GLY A 41 -4.64 -8.99 -7.40
N TYR A 42 -3.46 -9.11 -7.97
CA TYR A 42 -2.43 -8.08 -7.88
C TYR A 42 -3.07 -6.68 -7.93
N GLY A 43 -2.80 -5.88 -6.89
CA GLY A 43 -3.37 -4.54 -6.71
C GLY A 43 -4.52 -4.48 -5.71
N SER A 44 -4.98 -5.62 -5.17
CA SER A 44 -6.01 -5.62 -4.13
C SER A 44 -5.50 -5.13 -2.77
N ARG A 45 -4.18 -5.23 -2.52
CA ARG A 45 -3.55 -4.82 -1.26
C ARG A 45 -3.01 -3.41 -1.33
N ALA A 46 -2.19 -3.12 -2.34
CA ALA A 46 -1.63 -1.79 -2.54
C ALA A 46 -1.30 -1.57 -4.03
N LEU A 47 -1.20 -0.30 -4.40
CA LEU A 47 -0.58 0.17 -5.63
C LEU A 47 0.53 1.13 -5.27
N THR A 48 1.66 1.05 -5.97
CA THR A 48 2.72 2.05 -5.79
C THR A 48 3.35 2.41 -7.14
N PRO A 49 3.69 3.68 -7.39
CA PRO A 49 4.48 4.03 -8.55
C PRO A 49 5.89 3.41 -8.44
N GLY A 50 6.57 3.27 -9.58
CA GLY A 50 8.00 3.04 -9.57
C GLY A 50 8.79 4.23 -9.01
N GLN A 51 10.12 4.11 -9.01
CA GLN A 51 11.03 5.16 -8.57
C GLN A 51 11.89 5.63 -9.77
N GLY A 52 12.23 6.93 -9.78
CA GLY A 52 13.01 7.52 -10.86
C GLY A 52 12.34 7.35 -12.23
N ASP A 53 13.13 6.96 -13.24
CA ASP A 53 12.63 6.75 -14.61
C ASP A 53 11.59 5.62 -14.69
N ASP A 54 11.63 4.65 -13.79
CA ASP A 54 10.66 3.55 -13.78
C ASP A 54 9.26 4.04 -13.40
N ALA A 55 9.14 5.09 -12.59
CA ALA A 55 7.86 5.70 -12.21
C ALA A 55 7.04 6.18 -13.41
N ALA A 56 7.72 6.64 -14.47
CA ALA A 56 7.10 7.09 -15.71
C ALA A 56 6.65 5.92 -16.61
N ASN A 57 7.23 4.73 -16.42
CA ASN A 57 7.03 3.59 -17.31
C ASN A 57 6.11 2.53 -16.69
N HIS A 58 6.20 2.32 -15.38
CA HIS A 58 5.48 1.28 -14.66
C HIS A 58 4.82 1.79 -13.38
N PHE A 59 3.82 1.02 -12.96
CA PHE A 59 3.35 0.99 -11.59
C PHE A 59 3.32 -0.45 -11.10
N TYR A 60 3.33 -0.59 -9.79
CA TYR A 60 3.43 -1.85 -9.10
C TYR A 60 2.13 -2.18 -8.39
N LEU A 61 1.82 -3.46 -8.40
CA LEU A 61 0.60 -4.03 -7.86
C LEU A 61 0.97 -5.07 -6.82
N TRP A 62 0.37 -4.96 -5.65
CA TRP A 62 0.69 -5.80 -4.50
C TRP A 62 -0.50 -6.70 -4.17
N GLU A 63 -0.19 -7.95 -3.87
CA GLU A 63 -1.15 -8.93 -3.37
C GLU A 63 -0.46 -9.83 -2.36
N GLY A 64 -1.22 -10.38 -1.41
CA GLY A 64 -0.68 -11.26 -0.40
C GLY A 64 -1.70 -11.79 0.59
N ASP A 65 -1.22 -12.73 1.37
CA ASP A 65 -1.95 -13.36 2.48
C ASP A 65 -1.06 -13.39 3.73
N THR A 66 -1.42 -14.21 4.71
CA THR A 66 -0.67 -14.36 5.96
C THR A 66 0.73 -14.98 5.78
N THR A 67 1.09 -15.48 4.59
CA THR A 67 2.46 -15.94 4.31
C THR A 67 3.37 -14.84 3.79
N GLY A 68 2.83 -13.81 3.13
CA GLY A 68 3.63 -12.72 2.60
C GLY A 68 2.99 -11.93 1.48
N LEU A 69 3.78 -11.01 0.95
CA LEU A 69 3.43 -10.14 -0.18
C LEU A 69 4.19 -10.55 -1.43
N LYS A 70 3.48 -10.53 -2.56
CA LYS A 70 3.99 -10.67 -3.93
C LYS A 70 3.76 -9.37 -4.68
N VAL A 71 4.59 -9.12 -5.69
CA VAL A 71 4.51 -7.90 -6.50
C VAL A 71 4.48 -8.24 -7.99
N ALA A 72 3.64 -7.49 -8.72
CA ALA A 72 3.65 -7.40 -10.16
C ALA A 72 3.94 -5.96 -10.57
N ARG A 73 4.41 -5.75 -11.80
CA ARG A 73 4.47 -4.43 -12.42
C ARG A 73 3.75 -4.45 -13.76
N ALA A 74 3.11 -3.34 -14.09
CA ALA A 74 2.41 -3.16 -15.35
C ALA A 74 2.88 -1.86 -16.03
N PRO A 75 3.11 -1.88 -17.35
CA PRO A 75 3.43 -0.66 -18.07
C PRO A 75 2.22 0.29 -18.07
N TRP A 76 2.44 1.58 -17.85
CA TRP A 76 1.36 2.58 -17.89
C TRP A 76 0.63 2.59 -19.23
N ALA A 77 1.39 2.43 -20.33
CA ALA A 77 0.87 2.44 -21.69
C ALA A 77 -0.07 1.26 -22.01
N SER A 78 0.08 0.13 -21.32
CA SER A 78 -0.68 -1.10 -21.55
C SER A 78 -1.31 -1.65 -20.26
N ARG A 79 -1.60 -0.77 -19.29
CA ARG A 79 -2.06 -1.15 -17.95
C ARG A 79 -3.33 -2.02 -17.89
N THR A 80 -4.16 -1.97 -18.92
CA THR A 80 -5.37 -2.80 -19.03
C THR A 80 -5.11 -4.18 -19.65
N ASP A 81 -3.94 -4.41 -20.26
CA ASP A 81 -3.55 -5.68 -20.88
C ASP A 81 -2.70 -6.49 -19.89
N THR A 82 -3.33 -7.43 -19.19
CA THR A 82 -2.66 -8.27 -18.18
C THR A 82 -1.63 -9.23 -18.77
N THR A 83 -1.62 -9.42 -20.10
CA THR A 83 -0.61 -10.25 -20.78
C THR A 83 0.74 -9.55 -20.91
N THR A 84 0.79 -8.23 -20.72
CA THR A 84 2.04 -7.45 -20.74
C THR A 84 2.61 -7.22 -19.34
N TRP A 85 1.99 -7.77 -18.30
CA TRP A 85 2.43 -7.56 -16.92
C TRP A 85 3.57 -8.50 -16.57
N ASP A 86 4.53 -7.99 -15.80
CA ASP A 86 5.61 -8.79 -15.22
C ASP A 86 5.30 -9.13 -13.77
N TYR A 87 5.59 -10.36 -13.37
CA TYR A 87 5.38 -10.85 -12.01
C TYR A 87 6.73 -11.23 -11.41
N TRP A 88 6.99 -10.83 -10.17
CA TRP A 88 8.25 -11.15 -9.51
C TRP A 88 8.22 -12.58 -8.98
N HIS A 89 9.16 -13.41 -9.43
CA HIS A 89 9.27 -14.84 -9.09
C HIS A 89 10.46 -15.10 -8.14
N GLY A 90 10.91 -14.08 -7.41
CA GLY A 90 12.04 -14.21 -6.49
C GLY A 90 13.36 -14.40 -7.24
N GLY A 91 14.05 -15.52 -6.99
CA GLY A 91 15.34 -15.82 -7.63
C GLY A 91 15.29 -15.91 -9.16
N ASP A 92 14.12 -16.19 -9.73
CA ASP A 92 13.91 -16.25 -11.19
C ASP A 92 13.69 -14.88 -11.84
N GLY A 93 13.55 -13.82 -11.03
CA GLY A 93 13.37 -12.46 -11.50
C GLY A 93 11.95 -12.14 -12.00
N TRP A 94 11.83 -11.19 -12.90
CA TRP A 94 10.57 -10.77 -13.51
C TRP A 94 10.15 -11.72 -14.64
N VAL A 95 8.91 -12.20 -14.58
CA VAL A 95 8.35 -13.11 -15.59
C VAL A 95 7.03 -12.58 -16.13
N THR A 96 6.98 -12.37 -17.44
CA THR A 96 5.80 -11.79 -18.12
C THR A 96 4.64 -12.79 -18.22
N SER A 97 3.41 -12.31 -18.00
CA SER A 97 2.16 -13.07 -18.17
C SER A 97 2.05 -14.37 -17.33
N LYS A 98 2.76 -14.45 -16.21
CA LYS A 98 2.72 -15.60 -15.30
C LYS A 98 2.42 -15.17 -13.85
N PRO A 99 1.15 -14.86 -13.54
CA PRO A 99 0.77 -14.54 -12.17
C PRO A 99 1.04 -15.71 -11.23
N LEU A 100 1.54 -15.40 -10.03
CA LEU A 100 1.68 -16.38 -8.98
C LEU A 100 0.36 -16.55 -8.23
N THR A 101 0.13 -17.75 -7.74
CA THR A 101 -0.92 -18.00 -6.75
C THR A 101 -0.47 -17.49 -5.38
N TYR A 102 -1.40 -16.91 -4.64
CA TYR A 102 -1.38 -16.71 -3.19
C TYR A 102 -2.35 -17.79 -2.64
N ASN A 103 -2.12 -18.30 -1.42
CA ASN A 103 -2.82 -19.40 -0.70
C ASN A 103 -1.79 -20.21 0.10
N ASN A 104 -1.13 -19.56 1.03
CA ASN A 104 -0.05 -20.15 1.82
C ASN A 104 1.19 -20.57 1.00
N ASP A 105 1.42 -19.94 -0.15
CA ASP A 105 2.59 -20.18 -1.00
C ASP A 105 3.59 -19.03 -0.88
N ALA A 106 4.75 -19.33 -0.27
CA ALA A 106 5.83 -18.36 -0.07
C ALA A 106 6.68 -18.08 -1.32
N TYR A 107 6.50 -18.83 -2.41
CA TYR A 107 7.30 -18.64 -3.62
C TYR A 107 7.08 -17.25 -4.22
N GLY A 108 8.18 -16.53 -4.52
CA GLY A 108 8.12 -15.17 -5.07
C GLY A 108 7.66 -14.10 -4.09
N ASN A 109 7.52 -14.41 -2.80
CA ASN A 109 7.28 -13.37 -1.79
C ASN A 109 8.46 -12.41 -1.71
N VAL A 110 8.18 -11.11 -1.75
CA VAL A 110 9.15 -10.05 -1.49
C VAL A 110 9.24 -9.73 0.00
N LEU A 111 8.15 -9.91 0.73
CA LEU A 111 8.08 -9.83 2.19
C LEU A 111 7.45 -11.12 2.73
N ASN A 112 8.11 -11.78 3.68
CA ASN A 112 7.57 -12.93 4.40
C ASN A 112 6.91 -12.49 5.71
N LEU A 113 5.75 -13.06 6.02
CA LEU A 113 4.92 -12.69 7.16
C LEU A 113 4.77 -13.83 8.17
N THR A 114 5.77 -14.70 8.30
CA THR A 114 5.76 -15.96 9.07
C THR A 114 5.29 -15.85 10.53
N ASN A 115 5.27 -14.66 11.13
CA ASN A 115 4.82 -14.42 12.50
C ASN A 115 3.58 -13.49 12.60
N GLN A 116 2.91 -13.20 11.50
CA GLN A 116 1.75 -12.30 11.46
C GLN A 116 0.45 -13.08 11.25
N ASN A 117 -0.37 -13.16 12.29
CA ASN A 117 -1.66 -13.84 12.25
C ASN A 117 -2.76 -13.02 11.56
N LEU A 118 -2.53 -11.72 11.36
CA LEU A 118 -3.43 -10.78 10.68
C LEU A 118 -2.62 -9.94 9.71
N PHE A 119 -3.21 -9.65 8.55
CA PHE A 119 -2.61 -8.83 7.49
C PHE A 119 -3.68 -8.08 6.70
N PHE A 120 -3.81 -6.78 6.96
CA PHE A 120 -4.79 -5.89 6.30
C PHE A 120 -4.29 -4.46 6.19
N GLY A 121 -4.95 -3.64 5.37
CA GLY A 121 -4.62 -2.21 5.22
C GLY A 121 -3.16 -1.99 4.79
N CYS A 122 -2.71 -2.73 3.78
CA CYS A 122 -1.34 -2.63 3.30
C CYS A 122 -1.18 -1.36 2.46
N ASP A 123 -0.05 -0.69 2.62
CA ASP A 123 0.42 0.36 1.73
C ASP A 123 1.91 0.17 1.47
N VAL A 124 2.34 0.55 0.27
CA VAL A 124 3.74 0.45 -0.15
C VAL A 124 4.12 1.73 -0.86
N ARG A 125 5.25 2.32 -0.49
CA ARG A 125 5.70 3.56 -1.12
C ARG A 125 7.20 3.76 -1.03
N TRP A 126 7.75 4.46 -1.99
CA TRP A 126 9.09 5.05 -1.87
C TRP A 126 9.05 6.23 -0.89
N VAL A 127 10.02 6.29 0.02
CA VAL A 127 10.18 7.42 0.95
C VAL A 127 11.55 8.05 0.77
N ASP A 128 11.57 9.24 0.16
CA ASP A 128 12.81 9.96 -0.21
C ASP A 128 13.74 10.19 0.97
N ARG A 129 13.18 10.48 2.15
CA ARG A 129 13.96 10.69 3.37
C ARG A 129 14.84 9.49 3.73
N PHE A 130 14.33 8.28 3.48
CA PHE A 130 15.03 7.03 3.78
C PHE A 130 15.68 6.40 2.54
N ASN A 131 15.43 6.97 1.34
CA ASN A 131 15.84 6.42 0.06
C ASN A 131 15.52 4.91 -0.08
N THR A 132 14.31 4.52 0.31
CA THR A 132 13.86 3.13 0.22
C THR A 132 12.35 3.00 0.09
N PHE A 133 11.90 1.85 -0.40
CA PHE A 133 10.51 1.43 -0.30
C PHE A 133 10.18 1.00 1.13
N ILE A 134 9.05 1.47 1.62
CA ILE A 134 8.48 1.13 2.91
C ILE A 134 7.12 0.49 2.68
N ILE A 135 6.91 -0.64 3.35
CA ILE A 135 5.63 -1.34 3.46
C ILE A 135 5.09 -1.08 4.85
N THR A 136 3.85 -0.62 4.93
CA THR A 136 3.11 -0.51 6.18
C THR A 136 1.83 -1.29 6.10
N PHE A 137 1.46 -1.97 7.18
CA PHE A 137 0.25 -2.76 7.22
C PHE A 137 -0.20 -2.94 8.66
N SER A 138 -1.48 -3.27 8.82
CA SER A 138 -2.02 -3.66 10.12
C SER A 138 -1.77 -5.15 10.36
N GLY A 139 -1.15 -5.48 11.50
CA GLY A 139 -0.78 -6.83 11.89
C GLY A 139 -1.04 -7.14 13.37
N ALA A 140 -0.72 -8.39 13.75
CA ALA A 140 -0.76 -8.91 15.13
C ALA A 140 -2.10 -8.72 15.90
N ALA A 141 -2.09 -9.04 17.20
CA ALA A 141 -3.24 -8.89 18.10
C ALA A 141 -3.32 -7.45 18.62
N GLY A 142 -4.45 -6.78 18.45
CA GLY A 142 -4.65 -5.38 18.89
C GLY A 142 -4.38 -4.32 17.80
N ALA A 143 -4.49 -4.70 16.52
CA ALA A 143 -4.38 -3.80 15.36
C ALA A 143 -3.08 -2.99 15.28
N ASP A 144 -1.97 -3.59 15.76
CA ASP A 144 -0.64 -3.02 15.65
C ASP A 144 -0.35 -2.61 14.21
N GLN A 145 0.23 -1.43 14.04
CA GLN A 145 0.78 -1.00 12.77
C GLN A 145 2.20 -1.51 12.65
N MET A 146 2.42 -2.27 11.60
CA MET A 146 3.68 -2.90 11.26
C MET A 146 4.33 -2.13 10.13
N ILE A 147 5.66 -2.10 10.15
CA ILE A 147 6.50 -1.46 9.14
C ILE A 147 7.61 -2.43 8.71
N SER A 148 7.92 -2.42 7.43
CA SER A 148 9.08 -3.09 6.84
C SER A 148 9.67 -2.20 5.75
N TYR A 149 10.99 -2.24 5.57
CA TYR A 149 11.68 -1.43 4.56
C TYR A 149 12.54 -2.31 3.64
N SER A 150 12.71 -1.89 2.39
CA SER A 150 13.63 -2.55 1.47
C SER A 150 15.07 -2.27 1.89
N THR A 151 15.83 -3.33 2.14
CA THR A 151 17.24 -3.23 2.57
C THR A 151 18.18 -2.92 1.40
N SER A 152 17.75 -3.14 0.16
CA SER A 152 18.46 -2.74 -1.06
C SER A 152 18.01 -1.38 -1.58
N GLY A 153 16.84 -0.89 -1.16
CA GLY A 153 16.15 0.21 -1.81
C GLY A 153 15.32 -0.21 -3.02
N ASP A 154 15.38 -1.47 -3.46
CA ASP A 154 14.59 -1.93 -4.60
C ASP A 154 13.18 -2.32 -4.19
N VAL A 155 12.22 -2.10 -5.09
CA VAL A 155 10.80 -2.46 -4.90
C VAL A 155 10.62 -3.96 -4.67
N THR A 156 11.52 -4.80 -5.20
CA THR A 156 11.51 -6.26 -5.04
C THR A 156 12.17 -6.73 -3.74
N GLY A 157 12.66 -5.81 -2.91
CA GLY A 157 13.38 -6.13 -1.68
C GLY A 157 14.82 -6.57 -1.93
N PRO A 158 15.44 -7.30 -0.98
CA PRO A 158 14.81 -7.94 0.18
C PRO A 158 14.29 -6.94 1.22
N TYR A 159 13.14 -7.25 1.81
CA TYR A 159 12.53 -6.43 2.87
C TYR A 159 12.96 -6.88 4.26
N SER A 160 13.05 -5.94 5.20
CA SER A 160 13.34 -6.22 6.61
C SER A 160 12.22 -7.06 7.25
N ASP A 161 12.55 -7.77 8.33
CA ASP A 161 11.50 -8.35 9.18
C ASP A 161 10.52 -7.24 9.64
N PRO A 162 9.21 -7.49 9.63
CA PRO A 162 8.25 -6.51 10.10
C PRO A 162 8.48 -6.13 11.57
N ALA A 163 8.61 -4.84 11.83
CA ALA A 163 8.70 -4.27 13.16
C ALA A 163 7.39 -3.55 13.50
N LYS A 164 7.05 -3.49 14.79
CA LYS A 164 5.92 -2.67 15.22
C LYS A 164 6.29 -1.20 15.17
N LEU A 165 5.52 -0.40 14.45
CA LEU A 165 5.60 1.06 14.42
C LEU A 165 4.86 1.67 15.63
N PHE A 166 3.57 1.35 15.79
CA PHE A 166 2.77 1.78 16.94
C PHE A 166 1.53 0.91 17.11
N THR A 167 0.87 1.02 18.27
CA THR A 167 -0.44 0.42 18.53
C THR A 167 -1.47 1.54 18.60
N PRO A 168 -2.46 1.61 17.68
CA PRO A 168 -3.54 2.59 17.75
C PRO A 168 -4.22 2.57 19.12
N GLN A 169 -4.62 3.73 19.60
CA GLN A 169 -5.38 3.85 20.85
C GLN A 169 -6.80 4.26 20.51
N LEU A 170 -7.78 3.54 21.04
CA LEU A 170 -9.18 3.90 20.88
C LEU A 170 -9.46 5.22 21.59
N ASN A 171 -10.08 6.14 20.86
CA ASN A 171 -10.65 7.34 21.46
C ASN A 171 -11.64 6.95 22.58
N ALA A 172 -11.55 7.60 23.75
CA ALA A 172 -12.44 7.31 24.88
C ALA A 172 -13.92 7.46 24.51
N GLY A 173 -14.25 8.33 23.54
CA GLY A 173 -15.60 8.50 23.00
C GLY A 173 -16.12 7.33 22.17
N CYS A 174 -15.27 6.36 21.83
CA CYS A 174 -15.63 5.12 21.13
C CYS A 174 -15.97 3.96 22.10
N ALA A 175 -15.78 4.12 23.42
CA ALA A 175 -16.12 3.07 24.38
C ALA A 175 -17.59 2.63 24.27
N GLY A 176 -17.82 1.34 24.04
CA GLY A 176 -19.16 0.74 23.93
C GLY A 176 -19.89 0.95 22.59
N ARG A 177 -19.24 1.57 21.58
CA ARG A 177 -19.81 1.68 20.23
C ARG A 177 -19.53 0.40 19.41
N GLN A 178 -20.52 -0.06 18.64
CA GLN A 178 -20.33 -1.11 17.63
C GLN A 178 -19.52 -0.55 16.45
N GLY A 179 -18.72 -1.39 15.78
CA GLY A 179 -17.87 -0.95 14.67
C GLY A 179 -16.52 -0.34 15.10
N ALA A 180 -16.01 -0.66 16.28
CA ALA A 180 -14.63 -0.36 16.66
C ALA A 180 -13.66 -1.17 15.78
N ILE A 181 -13.46 -0.71 14.55
CA ILE A 181 -12.41 -1.19 13.68
C ILE A 181 -11.29 -0.17 13.83
N GLU A 182 -10.21 -0.61 14.46
CA GLU A 182 -8.93 0.09 14.48
C GLU A 182 -8.31 -0.05 13.07
N LEU A 183 -8.98 0.52 12.07
CA LEU A 183 -8.44 0.60 10.73
C LEU A 183 -7.57 1.84 10.74
N THR A 184 -6.26 1.63 10.91
CA THR A 184 -5.30 2.68 10.61
C THR A 184 -5.46 3.02 9.16
N ASP A 185 -5.73 4.30 8.91
CA ASP A 185 -5.89 4.76 7.54
C ASP A 185 -4.49 4.74 6.94
N PHE A 186 -3.52 5.55 7.43
CA PHE A 186 -2.16 5.52 6.87
C PHE A 186 -1.13 6.15 7.83
N PRO A 187 0.13 5.70 7.85
CA PRO A 187 1.24 6.58 8.17
C PRO A 187 1.31 7.63 7.06
N GLN A 188 1.15 8.90 7.39
CA GLN A 188 1.09 10.01 6.45
C GLN A 188 2.51 10.48 6.09
N MET A 189 3.39 9.55 5.67
CA MET A 189 4.81 9.84 5.38
C MET A 189 5.03 10.89 4.26
N HIS A 190 3.98 11.28 3.53
CA HIS A 190 4.01 12.39 2.56
C HIS A 190 3.66 13.76 3.18
N TRP A 191 3.05 13.76 4.36
CA TRP A 191 2.85 14.92 5.24
C TRP A 191 3.90 14.98 6.35
N ASP A 192 5.06 14.34 6.17
CA ASP A 192 6.24 14.53 7.00
C ASP A 192 6.86 15.93 6.76
N TYR A 193 6.00 16.96 6.79
CA TYR A 193 6.25 18.39 6.80
C TYR A 193 6.89 18.85 8.12
N TYR A 194 6.99 17.96 9.11
CA TYR A 194 7.53 18.26 10.44
C TYR A 194 8.93 17.68 10.60
N GLY A 195 9.93 18.57 10.53
CA GLY A 195 11.28 18.32 11.06
C GLY A 195 12.29 17.78 10.05
N LEU A 196 13.53 18.30 10.14
CA LEU A 196 14.71 17.80 9.44
C LEU A 196 15.23 16.46 10.03
N THR A 197 14.61 15.98 11.10
CA THR A 197 15.04 14.77 11.81
C THR A 197 14.17 13.59 11.38
N ALA A 198 14.85 12.50 11.01
CA ALA A 198 14.22 11.29 10.49
C ALA A 198 13.67 10.38 11.59
N ASP A 199 13.27 10.97 12.73
CA ASP A 199 12.90 10.34 13.98
C ASP A 199 11.40 10.45 14.28
N GLN A 200 10.61 11.05 13.38
CA GLN A 200 9.17 11.25 13.56
C GLN A 200 8.38 11.01 12.26
N THR A 201 7.15 10.49 12.39
CA THR A 201 6.14 10.48 11.32
C THR A 201 4.75 10.75 11.86
N LEU A 202 3.92 11.41 11.05
CA LEU A 202 2.49 11.58 11.31
C LEU A 202 1.73 10.30 10.95
N VAL A 203 0.83 9.85 11.81
CA VAL A 203 -0.04 8.69 11.56
C VAL A 203 -1.50 9.07 11.79
N SER A 204 -2.41 8.43 11.06
CA SER A 204 -3.86 8.59 11.26
C SER A 204 -4.57 7.25 11.31
N TRP A 205 -5.56 7.11 12.19
CA TRP A 205 -6.38 5.90 12.30
C TRP A 205 -7.84 6.23 12.62
N ALA A 206 -8.75 5.36 12.21
CA ALA A 206 -10.12 5.41 12.69
C ALA A 206 -10.20 4.68 14.04
N SER A 207 -10.68 5.36 15.09
CA SER A 207 -10.97 4.69 16.37
C SER A 207 -12.35 4.03 16.38
N CYS A 208 -13.30 4.59 15.64
CA CYS A 208 -14.61 4.02 15.35
C CYS A 208 -15.22 4.77 14.15
N ASP A 209 -16.39 4.34 13.68
CA ASP A 209 -17.12 4.92 12.52
C ASP A 209 -17.37 6.44 12.57
N VAL A 210 -17.05 7.11 13.68
CA VAL A 210 -17.34 8.53 13.95
C VAL A 210 -16.08 9.37 14.16
N TYR A 211 -14.96 8.76 14.55
CA TYR A 211 -13.75 9.50 14.92
C TYR A 211 -12.52 9.01 14.17
N THR A 212 -11.88 9.95 13.49
CA THR A 212 -10.52 9.81 12.97
C THR A 212 -9.57 10.50 13.95
N ASP A 213 -8.57 9.76 14.38
CA ASP A 213 -7.49 10.25 15.25
C ASP A 213 -6.20 10.40 14.45
N LEU A 214 -5.36 11.31 14.92
CA LEU A 214 -4.05 11.65 14.35
C LEU A 214 -3.03 11.68 15.49
N GLY A 215 -1.81 11.23 15.22
CA GLY A 215 -0.73 11.21 16.20
C GLY A 215 0.63 11.31 15.55
N VAL A 216 1.65 11.66 16.34
CA VAL A 216 3.05 11.62 15.91
C VAL A 216 3.70 10.42 16.57
N VAL A 217 4.27 9.54 15.77
CA VAL A 217 5.11 8.43 16.24
C VAL A 217 6.55 8.91 16.19
N THR A 218 7.30 8.68 17.26
CA THR A 218 8.71 9.06 17.40
C THR A 218 9.58 7.85 17.70
N TRP A 219 10.77 7.76 17.13
CA TRP A 219 11.73 6.67 17.36
C TRP A 219 13.15 7.19 17.56
N SER A 220 14.07 6.31 18.01
CA SER A 220 15.48 6.61 18.26
C SER A 220 16.39 5.58 17.60
#